data_AF-A0A7C5NQ60-F1
#
_entry.id   AF-A0A7C5NQ60-F1
#
_cell.length_a   1.000
_cell.length_b   1.000
_cell.length_c   1.000
_cell.angle_alpha   90.00
_cell.angle_beta   90.00
_cell.angle_gamma   90.00
#
_symmetry.space_group_name_H-M   'P 1'
#
loop_
_entity.id
_entity.type
_entity.pdbx_description
1 polymer ?
#
loop_
_entity_poly.entity_id
_entity_poly.type
_entity_poly.pdbx_seq_one_letter_code
_entity_poly.pdbx_strand_id
1 'polypeptide(L)'
;MVEFAGIIVLGIVAQWLAWRYKVPAILPLILIGLGVGPISTLYTEHGLKLIEPIYDAATGHGLFPGQSLFYFVSLSIGIILFEGGLTLKRKEIVDVGPSIGRLITVGSAITF
;
A
#
# COMPACT_ATOMS: atom_id res chain seq x y z
N MET A 1 11.11 -13.49 9.47
CA MET A 1 11.02 -12.43 10.51
C MET A 1 11.77 -11.16 10.10
N VAL A 2 13.00 -11.26 9.61
CA VAL A 2 13.79 -10.09 9.17
C VAL A 2 13.12 -9.30 8.03
N GLU A 3 12.53 -9.98 7.05
CA GLU A 3 11.83 -9.34 5.93
C GLU A 3 10.62 -8.49 6.38
N PHE A 4 9.82 -9.00 7.32
CA PHE A 4 8.70 -8.25 7.91
C PHE A 4 9.18 -6.98 8.63
N ALA A 5 10.24 -7.10 9.44
CA ALA A 5 10.85 -5.95 10.09
C ALA A 5 11.43 -4.96 9.06
N GLY A 6 12.01 -5.48 7.97
CA GLY A 6 12.51 -4.69 6.85
C GLY A 6 11.43 -3.84 6.19
N ILE A 7 10.26 -4.42 5.91
CA ILE A 7 9.12 -3.67 5.34
C ILE A 7 8.68 -2.54 6.27
N ILE A 8 8.59 -2.79 7.58
CA ILE A 8 8.18 -1.77 8.56
C ILE A 8 9.21 -0.64 8.61
N VAL A 9 10.50 -0.98 8.73
CA VAL A 9 11.59 0.01 8.79
C VAL A 9 11.64 0.84 7.50
N LEU A 10 11.57 0.19 6.34
CA LEU A 10 11.54 0.86 5.03
C LEU A 10 10.32 1.76 4.89
N GLY A 11 9.14 1.34 5.38
CA GLY A 11 7.94 2.17 5.42
C GLY A 11 8.11 3.42 6.26
N ILE A 12 8.66 3.30 7.47
CA ILE A 12 8.94 4.43 8.36
C ILE A 12 9.95 5.38 7.72
N VAL A 13 11.01 4.85 7.11
CA VAL A 13 12.02 5.65 6.39
C VAL A 13 11.38 6.35 5.19
N ALA A 14 10.49 5.70 4.44
CA ALA A 14 9.75 6.30 3.34
C ALA A 14 8.89 7.49 3.81
N GLN A 15 8.17 7.31 4.92
CA GLN A 15 7.34 8.35 5.53
C GLN A 15 8.20 9.51 6.07
N TRP A 16 9.35 9.20 6.68
CA TRP A 16 10.31 10.20 7.15
C TRP A 16 10.89 11.01 5.99
N LEU A 17 11.28 10.35 4.88
CA LEU A 17 11.74 11.02 3.66
C LEU A 17 10.63 11.91 3.07
N ALA A 18 9.40 11.42 3.02
CA ALA A 18 8.26 12.19 2.53
C ALA A 18 8.07 13.49 3.31
N TRP A 19 8.10 13.40 4.63
CA TRP A 19 8.02 14.56 5.51
C TRP A 19 9.22 15.51 5.34
N ARG A 20 10.45 14.96 5.27
CA ARG A 20 11.68 15.76 5.16
C ARG A 20 11.78 16.54 3.85
N TYR A 21 11.28 15.97 2.75
CA TYR A 21 11.25 16.61 1.44
C TYR A 21 9.92 17.29 1.11
N LYS A 22 8.94 17.25 2.04
CA LYS A 22 7.59 17.80 1.87
C LYS A 22 6.87 17.31 0.60
N VAL A 23 7.07 16.03 0.28
CA VAL A 23 6.41 15.36 -0.85
C VAL A 23 5.32 14.40 -0.36
N PRO A 24 4.33 14.05 -1.19
CA PRO A 24 3.32 13.05 -0.82
C PRO A 24 3.96 11.71 -0.44
N ALA A 25 3.54 11.12 0.68
CA ALA A 25 4.14 9.88 1.21
C ALA A 25 4.06 8.67 0.26
N ILE A 26 3.06 8.65 -0.62
CA ILE A 26 2.92 7.62 -1.64
C ILE A 26 4.12 7.54 -2.57
N LEU A 27 4.79 8.67 -2.86
CA LEU A 27 5.88 8.72 -3.83
C LEU A 27 7.13 7.99 -3.31
N PRO A 28 7.71 8.31 -2.13
CA PRO A 28 8.81 7.53 -1.56
C PRO A 28 8.45 6.06 -1.30
N LEU A 29 7.21 5.77 -0.90
CA LEU A 29 6.74 4.39 -0.69
C LEU A 29 6.81 3.57 -1.97
N ILE A 30 6.30 4.12 -3.09
CA ILE A 30 6.37 3.47 -4.40
C ILE A 30 7.82 3.29 -4.85
N LEU A 31 8.66 4.32 -4.71
CA LEU A 31 10.07 4.24 -5.13
C LEU A 31 10.85 3.17 -4.36
N ILE A 32 10.69 3.11 -3.05
CA ILE A 32 11.34 2.09 -2.23
C ILE A 32 10.79 0.70 -2.56
N GLY A 33 9.46 0.57 -2.71
CA GLY A 33 8.81 -0.69 -3.09
C GLY A 33 9.27 -1.23 -4.45
N LEU A 34 9.40 -0.35 -5.45
CA LEU A 34 9.96 -0.71 -6.76
C LEU A 34 11.45 -1.08 -6.65
N GLY A 35 12.20 -0.34 -5.84
CA GLY A 35 13.63 -0.58 -5.57
C GLY A 35 13.90 -1.96 -4.98
N VAL A 36 13.18 -2.35 -3.92
CA VAL A 36 13.34 -3.65 -3.23
C VAL A 36 12.58 -4.79 -3.91
N GLY A 37 11.62 -4.48 -4.77
CA GLY A 37 10.86 -5.44 -5.56
C GLY A 37 11.51 -5.70 -6.91
N PRO A 38 10.91 -5.31 -8.04
CA PRO A 38 11.36 -5.66 -9.38
C PRO A 38 12.73 -5.09 -9.75
N ILE A 39 13.11 -3.90 -9.26
CA ILE A 39 14.40 -3.29 -9.64
C ILE A 39 15.57 -4.02 -8.99
N SER A 40 15.34 -4.68 -7.85
CA SER A 40 16.38 -5.45 -7.16
C SER A 40 16.87 -6.66 -7.95
N THR A 41 16.10 -7.15 -8.93
CA THR A 41 16.51 -8.27 -9.79
C THR A 41 17.61 -7.87 -10.78
N LEU A 42 17.77 -6.57 -11.07
CA LEU A 42 18.82 -6.05 -11.95
C LEU A 42 20.20 -5.99 -11.27
N TYR A 43 20.24 -5.98 -9.94
CA TYR A 43 21.47 -5.87 -9.14
C TYR A 43 21.86 -7.19 -8.46
N THR A 44 20.93 -8.15 -8.34
CA THR A 44 21.18 -9.44 -7.69
C THR A 44 21.61 -10.48 -8.72
N GLU A 45 22.78 -11.12 -8.52
CA GLU A 45 23.36 -12.08 -9.49
C GLU A 45 22.47 -13.29 -9.82
N HIS A 46 21.48 -13.59 -8.98
CA HIS A 46 20.53 -14.69 -9.18
C HIS A 46 19.15 -14.24 -9.70
N GLY A 47 18.96 -12.95 -10.03
CA GLY A 47 17.67 -12.42 -10.48
C GLY A 47 16.56 -12.46 -9.41
N LEU A 48 16.93 -12.73 -8.15
CA LEU A 48 16.02 -12.82 -7.01
C LEU A 48 15.65 -11.41 -6.53
N LYS A 49 14.39 -11.26 -6.10
CA LYS A 49 13.94 -10.02 -5.47
C LYS A 49 14.45 -9.97 -4.03
N LEU A 50 14.85 -8.79 -3.55
CA LEU A 50 15.25 -8.59 -2.15
C LEU A 50 14.09 -8.86 -1.18
N ILE A 51 12.86 -8.56 -1.60
CA ILE A 51 11.64 -8.83 -0.82
C ILE A 51 10.62 -9.50 -1.73
N GLU A 52 10.26 -10.75 -1.41
CA GLU A 52 9.22 -11.51 -2.09
C GLU A 52 7.93 -11.49 -1.23
N PRO A 53 6.90 -10.71 -1.61
CA PRO A 53 5.68 -10.63 -0.81
C PRO A 53 4.85 -11.92 -0.88
N ILE A 54 4.78 -12.57 -2.04
CA ILE A 54 4.02 -13.82 -2.24
C ILE A 54 4.99 -14.98 -2.09
N TYR A 55 4.63 -15.96 -1.26
CA TYR A 55 5.42 -17.18 -1.13
C TYR A 55 5.46 -17.96 -2.44
N ASP A 56 6.67 -18.21 -2.95
CA ASP A 56 6.89 -19.09 -4.09
C ASP A 56 7.37 -20.47 -3.58
N ALA A 57 6.60 -21.50 -3.93
CA ALA A 57 6.89 -22.88 -3.53
C ALA A 57 8.13 -23.46 -4.24
N ALA A 58 8.57 -22.89 -5.37
CA ALA A 58 9.74 -23.32 -6.12
C ALA A 58 11.06 -22.81 -5.50
N THR A 59 11.03 -21.63 -4.88
CA THR A 59 12.21 -21.04 -4.22
C THR A 59 12.21 -21.27 -2.72
N GLY A 60 11.06 -21.64 -2.11
CA GLY A 60 10.93 -21.79 -0.66
C GLY A 60 11.00 -20.45 0.09
N HIS A 61 10.86 -19.34 -0.65
CA HIS A 61 11.03 -17.98 -0.15
C HIS A 61 9.74 -17.17 -0.35
N GLY A 62 9.42 -16.32 0.63
CA GLY A 62 8.37 -15.31 0.56
C GLY A 62 7.56 -15.18 1.85
N LEU A 63 6.97 -14.00 2.02
CA LEU A 63 6.38 -13.55 3.28
C LEU A 63 4.98 -14.10 3.57
N PHE A 64 4.14 -14.16 2.53
CA PHE A 64 2.73 -14.49 2.66
C PHE A 64 2.37 -15.71 1.83
N PRO A 65 2.02 -16.86 2.45
CA PRO A 65 1.57 -18.04 1.74
C PRO A 65 0.14 -17.90 1.20
N GLY A 66 -0.07 -18.34 -0.04
CA GLY A 66 -1.39 -18.40 -0.68
C GLY A 66 -2.13 -17.05 -0.69
N GLN A 67 -3.33 -17.02 -0.12
CA GLN A 67 -4.19 -15.82 -0.07
C GLN A 67 -3.98 -14.94 1.16
N SER A 68 -3.01 -15.25 2.03
CA SER A 68 -2.80 -14.48 3.27
C SER A 68 -2.47 -13.00 3.01
N LEU A 69 -1.75 -12.68 1.93
CA LEU A 69 -1.50 -11.30 1.51
C LEU A 69 -2.81 -10.56 1.21
N PHE A 70 -3.73 -11.20 0.49
CA PHE A 70 -5.02 -10.60 0.14
C PHE A 70 -5.86 -10.32 1.40
N TYR A 71 -5.91 -11.26 2.35
CA TYR A 71 -6.64 -11.05 3.61
C TYR A 71 -6.00 -9.95 4.46
N PHE A 72 -4.67 -9.90 4.52
CA PHE A 72 -3.95 -8.87 5.26
C PHE A 72 -4.18 -7.48 4.67
N VAL A 73 -4.13 -7.34 3.34
CA VAL A 73 -4.43 -6.09 2.64
C VAL A 73 -5.89 -5.69 2.84
N SER A 74 -6.83 -6.63 2.73
CA SER A 74 -8.26 -6.38 2.95
C SER A 74 -8.55 -5.88 4.37
N LEU A 75 -7.94 -6.52 5.37
CA LEU A 75 -8.04 -6.07 6.77
C LEU A 75 -7.44 -4.67 6.95
N SER A 76 -6.28 -4.42 6.36
CA SER A 76 -5.60 -3.12 6.43
C SER A 76 -6.44 -2.00 5.80
N ILE A 77 -7.02 -2.23 4.63
CA ILE A 77 -7.94 -1.28 3.97
C ILE A 77 -9.17 -1.04 4.86
N GLY A 78 -9.74 -2.11 5.45
CA GLY A 78 -10.86 -2.01 6.38
C GLY A 78 -10.54 -1.11 7.58
N ILE A 79 -9.37 -1.28 8.21
CA ILE A 79 -8.91 -0.46 9.34
C ILE A 79 -8.73 1.00 8.92
N ILE A 80 -8.09 1.26 7.77
CA ILE A 80 -7.86 2.63 7.27
C ILE A 80 -9.21 3.33 6.99
N LEU A 81 -10.16 2.65 6.35
CA LEU A 81 -11.49 3.20 6.09
C LEU A 81 -12.28 3.43 7.39
N PHE A 82 -12.12 2.54 8.37
CA PHE A 82 -12.74 2.68 9.68
C PHE A 82 -12.22 3.91 10.43
N GLU A 83 -10.90 4.10 10.48
CA GLU A 83 -10.25 5.26 11.08
C GLU A 83 -10.68 6.57 10.39
N GLY A 84 -10.67 6.57 9.06
CA GLY A 84 -11.16 7.71 8.26
C GLY A 84 -12.64 8.03 8.51
N GLY A 85 -13.47 6.99 8.64
CA GLY A 85 -14.90 7.12 8.94
C GLY A 85 -15.19 7.66 10.34
N LEU A 86 -14.41 7.27 11.35
CA LEU A 86 -14.55 7.79 12.72
C LEU A 86 -14.17 9.27 12.84
N THR A 87 -13.25 9.75 11.99
CA THR A 87 -12.80 11.15 11.96
C THR A 87 -13.78 12.07 11.21
N LEU A 88 -14.82 11.49 10.58
CA LEU A 88 -15.70 12.20 9.67
C LEU A 88 -16.68 13.12 10.41
N LYS A 89 -16.76 14.39 10.00
CA LYS A 89 -17.66 15.37 10.58
C LYS A 89 -19.02 15.34 9.90
N ARG A 90 -20.04 14.87 10.62
CA ARG A 90 -21.42 14.77 10.12
C ARG A 90 -21.95 16.03 9.43
N LYS A 91 -21.62 17.20 9.96
CA LYS A 91 -22.04 18.50 9.39
C LYS A 91 -21.47 18.74 7.98
N GLU A 92 -20.21 18.37 7.74
CA GLU A 92 -19.58 18.54 6.43
C GLU A 92 -20.16 17.55 5.41
N ILE A 93 -20.47 16.31 5.82
CA ILE A 93 -21.04 15.28 4.94
C ILE A 93 -22.38 15.70 4.34
N VAL A 94 -23.24 16.38 5.12
CA VAL A 94 -24.57 16.77 4.64
C VAL A 94 -24.47 17.74 3.46
N ASP A 95 -23.51 18.66 3.50
CA ASP A 95 -23.31 19.66 2.45
C ASP A 95 -22.64 19.07 1.19
N VAL A 96 -21.65 18.18 1.34
CA VAL A 96 -20.93 17.58 0.19
C VAL A 96 -21.48 16.24 -0.29
N GLY A 97 -22.36 15.61 0.47
CA GLY A 97 -22.85 14.24 0.26
C GLY A 97 -23.48 14.00 -1.11
N PRO A 98 -24.41 14.86 -1.60
CA PRO A 98 -25.01 14.69 -2.93
C PRO A 98 -23.98 14.73 -4.06
N SER A 99 -22.95 15.58 -3.95
CA SER A 99 -21.87 15.69 -4.94
C SER A 99 -20.99 14.44 -4.95
N ILE A 100 -20.61 13.95 -3.77
CA ILE A 100 -19.85 12.70 -3.62
C ILE A 100 -20.64 11.53 -4.20
N GLY A 101 -21.94 11.43 -3.91
CA GLY A 101 -22.81 10.37 -4.44
C GLY A 101 -22.86 10.36 -5.97
N ARG A 102 -23.02 11.53 -6.61
CA ARG A 102 -22.99 11.64 -8.08
C ARG A 102 -21.62 11.30 -8.67
N LEU A 103 -20.54 11.70 -8.02
CA LEU A 103 -19.18 11.38 -8.46
C LEU A 103 -18.92 9.87 -8.42
N ILE A 104 -19.33 9.20 -7.34
CA ILE A 104 -19.14 7.74 -7.17
C ILE A 104 -20.07 6.95 -8.09
N THR A 105 -21.30 7.40 -8.34
CA THR A 105 -22.26 6.67 -9.19
C THR A 105 -22.07 6.98 -10.67
N VAL A 106 -22.42 8.20 -11.09
CA VAL A 106 -22.36 8.64 -12.49
C VAL A 106 -20.91 8.72 -12.97
N GLY A 107 -20.01 9.27 -12.15
CA GLY A 107 -18.60 9.39 -12.53
C GLY A 107 -17.95 8.03 -12.75
N SER A 108 -18.18 7.06 -11.86
CA SER A 108 -17.70 5.68 -12.08
C SER A 108 -18.37 5.04 -13.29
N ALA A 109 -19.68 5.20 -13.48
CA ALA A 109 -20.39 4.59 -14.62
C ALA A 109 -19.92 5.12 -15.99
N ILE A 110 -19.40 6.35 -16.06
CA ILE A 110 -18.85 6.94 -17.29
C ILE A 110 -17.38 6.54 -17.49
N THR A 111 -16.62 6.41 -16.40
CA THR A 111 -15.17 6.15 -16.45
C THR A 111 -14.85 4.66 -16.59
N PHE A 112 -15.71 3.79 -16.08
CA PHE A 112 -15.58 2.34 -16.13
C PHE A 112 -15.88 1.81 -17.54
#